data_AF-A0A3N4PS25-F1
#
_entry.id   AF-A0A3N4PS25-F1
#
_cell.length_a   1.000
_cell.length_b   1.000
_cell.length_c   1.000
_cell.angle_alpha   90.00
_cell.angle_beta   90.00
_cell.angle_gamma   90.00
#
_symmetry.space_group_name_H-M   'P 1'
#
loop_
_entity.id
_entity.type
_entity.pdbx_description
1 polymer ?
#
loop_
_entity_poly.entity_id
_entity_poly.type
_entity_poly.pdbx_seq_one_letter_code
_entity_poly.pdbx_strand_id
1 'polypeptide(L)'
;MPLRYRLTKSLFMMPVMMIAIAAHAQKVQLNNHTVPVGKPGALIGQLFNGAAPAKAAKLVEDTSGLFTIAKNGEIRLKKRASLVKEDAAYQYAITVSTAAGKEGFILVKDNFNRNKVVAHRGAWKHHEGSQNSLTSFRDAVKLGCEGSEFDVWLSSDGVPVLSHDPEIGGKKVEETPVAELKKVELKNGEVVPTFEEFIREGMKQNTTKMVLELKPSRVSKERGQQLAQACMDLIRQYKCEGWMLYISFDYDICKKVVAIDPHAKVAYLNGEKSPAELAADKIWGFDYNWKVIDKDMNIFKEARKHKVTVNIWTVNQPGQMDTYLKAGADFLTTDEPEMALEKVK
;
A
#
# COMPACT_ATOMS: atom_id res chain seq x y z
N MET A 1 20.63 6.48 -48.96
CA MET A 1 19.27 5.97 -48.65
C MET A 1 19.09 4.62 -49.33
N PRO A 2 18.59 3.55 -48.68
CA PRO A 2 18.13 3.41 -47.30
C PRO A 2 18.95 2.40 -46.47
N LEU A 3 19.21 2.75 -45.21
CA LEU A 3 19.75 1.82 -44.20
C LEU A 3 18.60 0.93 -43.72
N ARG A 4 18.70 -0.39 -43.95
CA ARG A 4 17.78 -1.39 -43.39
C ARG A 4 18.13 -1.62 -41.91
N TYR A 5 17.30 -1.13 -41.00
CA TYR A 5 17.35 -1.52 -39.59
C TYR A 5 16.89 -2.97 -39.44
N ARG A 6 17.78 -3.84 -38.95
CA ARG A 6 17.46 -5.19 -38.49
C ARG A 6 16.82 -5.09 -37.11
N LEU A 7 15.52 -5.40 -37.03
CA LEU A 7 14.82 -5.72 -35.79
C LEU A 7 15.32 -7.07 -35.27
N THR A 8 16.14 -7.07 -34.23
CA THR A 8 16.36 -8.28 -33.41
C THR A 8 15.34 -8.28 -32.28
N LYS A 9 14.21 -8.96 -32.52
CA LYS A 9 13.37 -9.50 -31.46
C LYS A 9 14.18 -10.55 -30.71
N SER A 10 14.42 -10.34 -29.42
CA SER A 10 14.64 -11.43 -28.47
C SER A 10 14.35 -10.91 -27.06
N LEU A 11 13.07 -10.77 -26.73
CA LEU A 11 12.63 -10.62 -25.35
C LEU A 11 12.50 -12.05 -24.80
N PHE A 12 13.60 -12.60 -24.28
CA PHE A 12 13.55 -13.83 -23.51
C PHE A 12 12.78 -13.53 -22.21
N MET A 13 11.52 -13.93 -22.14
CA MET A 13 10.83 -14.14 -20.86
C MET A 13 11.58 -15.26 -20.14
N MET A 14 12.46 -14.90 -19.21
CA MET A 14 12.91 -15.87 -18.21
C MET A 14 11.72 -16.14 -17.27
N PRO A 15 11.38 -17.42 -17.01
CA PRO A 15 10.43 -17.75 -15.96
C PRO A 15 11.05 -17.30 -14.63
N VAL A 16 10.36 -16.42 -13.91
CA VAL A 16 10.72 -16.02 -12.56
C VAL A 16 10.46 -17.23 -11.67
N MET A 17 11.50 -18.03 -11.47
CA MET A 17 11.51 -19.07 -10.46
C MET A 17 11.40 -18.36 -9.10
N MET A 18 10.26 -18.50 -8.42
CA MET A 18 10.13 -18.08 -7.03
C MET A 18 11.14 -18.87 -6.21
N ILE A 19 12.31 -18.28 -5.98
CA ILE A 19 13.26 -18.78 -5.00
C ILE A 19 12.59 -18.53 -3.65
N ALA A 20 12.12 -19.60 -3.00
CA ALA A 20 11.79 -19.57 -1.60
C ALA A 20 13.07 -19.24 -0.82
N ILE A 21 13.23 -17.98 -0.42
CA ILE A 21 14.36 -17.57 0.42
C ILE A 21 14.05 -18.01 1.84
N ALA A 22 14.85 -18.96 2.31
CA ALA A 22 14.86 -19.44 3.69
C ALA A 22 15.33 -18.36 4.69
N ALA A 23 14.83 -18.50 5.92
CA ALA A 23 15.25 -17.88 7.17
C ALA A 23 15.11 -16.35 7.29
N HIS A 24 14.21 -15.93 8.19
CA HIS A 24 14.13 -14.57 8.74
C HIS A 24 15.45 -14.20 9.45
N ALA A 25 16.45 -13.72 8.69
CA ALA A 25 17.38 -12.77 9.27
C ALA A 25 16.57 -11.61 9.83
N GLN A 26 16.92 -11.09 11.00
CA GLN A 26 16.29 -9.91 11.59
C GLN A 26 16.59 -8.71 10.67
N LYS A 27 15.72 -8.49 9.68
CA LYS A 27 15.94 -7.50 8.63
C LYS A 27 15.86 -6.11 9.24
N VAL A 28 16.69 -5.20 8.73
CA VAL A 28 16.66 -3.78 9.13
C VAL A 28 15.29 -3.22 8.72
N GLN A 29 14.65 -2.48 9.63
CA GLN A 29 13.36 -1.84 9.40
C GLN A 29 13.52 -0.33 9.46
N LEU A 30 12.68 0.39 8.72
CA LEU A 30 12.59 1.85 8.72
C LEU A 30 11.13 2.23 8.98
N ASN A 31 10.88 3.06 9.99
CA ASN A 31 9.50 3.37 10.40
C ASN A 31 8.77 4.39 9.52
N ASN A 32 9.46 5.06 8.60
CA ASN A 32 8.85 5.97 7.64
C ASN A 32 9.71 6.10 6.39
N HIS A 33 9.05 6.05 5.24
CA HIS A 33 9.68 6.02 3.92
C HIS A 33 9.39 7.29 3.11
N THR A 34 8.61 8.24 3.66
CA THR A 34 8.29 9.49 2.95
C THR A 34 9.21 10.64 3.36
N VAL A 35 9.62 11.45 2.38
CA VAL A 35 10.49 12.61 2.57
C VAL A 35 9.64 13.88 2.43
N PRO A 36 9.52 14.71 3.48
CA PRO A 36 8.70 15.91 3.42
C PRO A 36 9.27 16.95 2.47
N VAL A 37 8.38 17.60 1.71
CA VAL A 37 8.70 18.68 0.78
C VAL A 37 8.81 20.01 1.53
N GLY A 38 9.75 20.88 1.12
CA GLY A 38 9.90 22.22 1.67
C GLY A 38 10.41 22.28 3.13
N LYS A 39 10.96 21.18 3.66
CA LYS A 39 11.45 21.10 5.05
C LYS A 39 12.95 20.78 5.11
N PRO A 40 13.83 21.81 5.15
CA PRO A 40 15.27 21.60 5.28
C PRO A 40 15.65 20.79 6.52
N GLY A 41 16.55 19.82 6.37
CA GLY A 41 17.06 19.04 7.51
C GLY A 41 16.04 18.11 8.19
N ALA A 42 14.91 17.85 7.54
CA ALA A 42 13.82 17.07 8.12
C ALA A 42 14.25 15.66 8.56
N LEU A 43 13.66 15.21 9.66
CA LEU A 43 13.67 13.79 10.05
C LEU A 43 12.79 13.02 9.08
N ILE A 44 13.35 11.96 8.51
CA ILE A 44 12.64 11.06 7.59
C ILE A 44 12.13 9.87 8.40
N GLY A 45 13.02 9.14 9.07
CA GLY A 45 12.64 7.99 9.86
C GLY A 45 13.76 7.49 10.75
N GLN A 46 13.46 6.49 11.57
CA GLN A 46 14.38 5.79 12.46
C GLN A 46 14.57 4.36 11.93
N LEU A 47 15.82 3.94 11.83
CA LEU A 47 16.15 2.55 11.54
C LEU A 47 16.08 1.68 12.79
N PHE A 48 15.69 0.43 12.63
CA PHE A 48 15.54 -0.54 13.70
C PHE A 48 16.18 -1.88 13.35
N ASN A 49 16.75 -2.52 14.37
CA ASN A 49 17.14 -3.93 14.36
C ASN A 49 16.16 -4.67 15.29
N GLY A 50 15.09 -5.22 14.71
CA GLY A 50 13.94 -5.67 15.50
C GLY A 50 13.24 -4.51 16.20
N ALA A 51 13.03 -4.62 17.51
CA ALA A 51 12.35 -3.58 18.29
C ALA A 51 13.28 -2.41 18.72
N ALA A 52 14.59 -2.54 18.56
CA ALA A 52 15.56 -1.55 19.05
C ALA A 52 16.07 -0.63 17.93
N PRO A 53 16.28 0.68 18.20
CA PRO A 53 16.94 1.58 17.25
C PRO A 53 18.30 1.04 16.78
N ALA A 54 18.54 1.05 15.48
CA ALA A 54 19.79 0.63 14.86
C ALA A 54 20.88 1.71 15.04
N LYS A 55 21.38 1.84 16.27
CA LYS A 55 22.48 2.75 16.60
C LYS A 55 23.74 2.41 15.79
N ALA A 56 24.53 3.44 15.50
CA ALA A 56 25.75 3.35 14.69
C ALA A 56 25.55 2.81 13.26
N ALA A 57 24.32 2.81 12.76
CA ALA A 57 24.04 2.56 11.35
C ALA A 57 24.76 3.59 10.45
N LYS A 58 25.14 3.15 9.25
CA LYS A 58 25.89 3.95 8.27
C LYS A 58 25.13 4.01 6.96
N LEU A 59 25.11 5.19 6.34
CA LEU A 59 24.66 5.36 4.98
C LEU A 59 25.80 4.90 4.06
N VAL A 60 25.57 3.83 3.31
CA VAL A 60 26.54 3.21 2.39
C VAL A 60 26.41 3.82 1.00
N GLU A 61 25.17 4.03 0.57
CA GLU A 61 24.83 4.58 -0.74
C GLU A 61 23.63 5.50 -0.61
N ASP A 62 23.63 6.59 -1.38
CA ASP A 62 22.53 7.53 -1.54
C ASP A 62 22.62 8.09 -2.96
N THR A 63 21.68 7.67 -3.82
CA THR A 63 21.69 8.05 -5.24
C THR A 63 21.48 9.54 -5.48
N SER A 64 21.02 10.27 -4.46
CA SER A 64 20.70 11.70 -4.52
C SER A 64 21.75 12.58 -3.84
N GLY A 65 22.50 12.00 -2.90
CA GLY A 65 23.39 12.74 -2.00
C GLY A 65 22.66 13.69 -1.05
N LEU A 66 21.35 13.54 -0.82
CA LEU A 66 20.53 14.43 0.01
C LEU A 66 20.47 14.02 1.48
N PHE A 67 20.82 12.78 1.82
CA PHE A 67 20.55 12.22 3.13
C PHE A 67 21.79 12.12 4.02
N THR A 68 21.53 12.04 5.31
CA THR A 68 22.50 11.67 6.34
C THR A 68 21.86 10.70 7.32
N ILE A 69 22.70 9.98 8.05
CA ILE A 69 22.29 9.15 9.17
C ILE A 69 22.93 9.66 10.46
N ALA A 70 22.12 9.90 11.48
CA ALA A 70 22.60 10.28 12.79
C ALA A 70 23.10 9.05 13.58
N LYS A 71 23.91 9.27 14.63
CA LYS A 71 24.49 8.17 15.43
C LYS A 71 23.44 7.25 16.07
N ASN A 72 22.23 7.76 16.32
CA ASN A 72 21.12 6.99 16.87
C ASN A 72 20.34 6.18 15.79
N GLY A 73 20.71 6.27 14.51
CA GLY A 73 20.05 5.56 13.41
C GLY A 73 18.93 6.34 12.73
N GLU A 74 18.75 7.62 13.06
CA GLU A 74 17.80 8.49 12.35
C GLU A 74 18.32 8.86 10.96
N ILE A 75 17.49 8.66 9.94
CA ILE A 75 17.70 9.16 8.58
C ILE A 75 17.13 10.56 8.49
N ARG A 76 17.93 11.51 7.99
CA ARG A 76 17.55 12.92 7.85
C ARG A 76 17.95 13.46 6.50
N LEU A 77 17.27 14.51 6.05
CA LEU A 77 17.84 15.39 5.03
C LEU A 77 19.09 16.10 5.58
N LYS A 78 20.06 16.39 4.72
CA LYS A 78 21.16 17.29 5.05
C LYS A 78 20.60 18.66 5.48
N LYS A 79 21.30 19.34 6.39
CA LYS A 79 20.84 20.57 7.07
C LYS A 79 20.27 21.66 6.14
N ARG A 80 20.81 21.79 4.92
CA ARG A 80 20.37 22.77 3.91
C ARG A 80 19.65 22.14 2.72
N ALA A 81 19.53 20.82 2.67
CA ALA A 81 18.81 20.12 1.61
C ALA A 81 17.31 20.12 1.92
N SER A 82 16.51 20.42 0.91
CA SER A 82 15.05 20.33 0.93
C SER A 82 14.59 19.85 -0.44
N LEU A 83 13.51 19.07 -0.47
CA LEU A 83 12.86 18.72 -1.73
C LEU A 83 11.95 19.85 -2.20
N VAL A 84 11.85 20.03 -3.51
CA VAL A 84 10.92 20.93 -4.18
C VAL A 84 9.77 20.11 -4.77
N LYS A 85 8.55 20.66 -4.70
CA LYS A 85 7.33 19.92 -5.06
C LYS A 85 7.31 19.57 -6.54
N GLU A 86 7.72 20.52 -7.36
CA GLU A 86 7.71 20.50 -8.82
C GLU A 86 8.83 19.64 -9.44
N ASP A 87 9.86 19.26 -8.66
CA ASP A 87 10.95 18.43 -9.16
C ASP A 87 10.41 17.08 -9.68
N ALA A 88 10.90 16.64 -10.84
CA ALA A 88 10.47 15.39 -11.43
C ALA A 88 10.91 14.16 -10.62
N ALA A 89 12.02 14.24 -9.89
CA ALA A 89 12.49 13.16 -9.03
C ALA A 89 11.60 13.03 -7.79
N TYR A 90 11.14 11.81 -7.53
CA TYR A 90 10.34 11.48 -6.34
C TYR A 90 10.73 10.16 -5.67
N GLN A 91 11.66 9.38 -6.22
CA GLN A 91 12.19 8.18 -5.59
C GLN A 91 13.68 8.36 -5.35
N TYR A 92 14.14 8.05 -4.14
CA TYR A 92 15.54 8.18 -3.77
C TYR A 92 15.99 6.87 -3.10
N ALA A 93 16.83 6.13 -3.81
CA ALA A 93 17.37 4.87 -3.30
C ALA A 93 18.52 5.16 -2.34
N ILE A 94 18.48 4.49 -1.19
CA ILE A 94 19.55 4.50 -0.20
C ILE A 94 19.91 3.06 0.18
N THR A 95 21.16 2.85 0.51
CA THR A 95 21.63 1.60 1.12
C THR A 95 22.23 1.94 2.46
N VAL A 96 21.81 1.23 3.51
CA VAL A 96 22.36 1.39 4.86
C VAL A 96 23.06 0.10 5.31
N SER A 97 24.00 0.24 6.22
CA SER A 97 24.65 -0.87 6.92
C SER A 97 24.41 -0.74 8.41
N THR A 98 23.99 -1.83 9.03
CA THR A 98 23.78 -1.95 10.48
C THR A 98 24.50 -3.20 11.00
N ALA A 99 24.44 -3.43 12.31
CA ALA A 99 24.91 -4.68 12.91
C ALA A 99 24.17 -5.93 12.37
N ALA A 100 22.95 -5.78 11.86
CA ALA A 100 22.15 -6.88 11.31
C ALA A 100 22.43 -7.15 9.82
N GLY A 101 23.19 -6.26 9.15
CA GLY A 101 23.54 -6.40 7.73
C GLY A 101 23.31 -5.12 6.91
N LYS A 102 23.42 -5.26 5.59
CA LYS A 102 23.13 -4.19 4.63
C LYS A 102 21.69 -4.34 4.12
N GLU A 103 20.97 -3.23 4.04
CA GLU A 103 19.59 -3.18 3.56
C GLU A 103 19.39 -1.95 2.67
N GLY A 104 18.60 -2.10 1.61
CA GLY A 104 18.27 -1.02 0.68
C GLY A 104 16.84 -0.53 0.89
N PHE A 105 16.63 0.78 0.83
CA PHE A 105 15.32 1.41 0.93
C PHE A 105 15.08 2.36 -0.25
N ILE A 106 13.82 2.55 -0.63
CA ILE A 106 13.40 3.67 -1.47
C ILE A 106 12.68 4.67 -0.56
N LEU A 107 13.20 5.88 -0.50
CA LEU A 107 12.52 7.02 0.10
C LEU A 107 11.72 7.73 -0.97
N VAL A 108 10.45 8.02 -0.71
CA VAL A 108 9.56 8.67 -1.67
C VAL A 108 9.28 10.11 -1.26
N LYS A 109 9.35 11.06 -2.20
CA LYS A 109 8.94 12.45 -1.95
C LYS A 109 7.47 12.50 -1.57
N ASP A 110 7.14 13.13 -0.45
CA ASP A 110 5.77 13.17 0.10
C ASP A 110 4.87 14.20 -0.61
N ASN A 111 4.52 13.92 -1.87
CA ASN A 111 3.48 14.66 -2.60
C ASN A 111 2.10 14.00 -2.48
N PHE A 112 1.96 13.01 -1.60
CA PHE A 112 0.69 12.30 -1.45
C PHE A 112 -0.41 13.28 -1.06
N ASN A 113 -1.58 13.18 -1.70
CA ASN A 113 -2.74 13.99 -1.38
C ASN A 113 -3.17 13.77 0.08
N ARG A 114 -3.85 14.77 0.67
CA ARG A 114 -4.35 14.76 2.05
C ARG A 114 -5.82 15.21 2.08
N ASN A 115 -6.63 14.61 1.22
CA ASN A 115 -8.04 14.96 0.99
C ASN A 115 -9.02 13.90 1.49
N LYS A 116 -8.53 12.82 2.12
CA LYS A 116 -9.32 11.76 2.76
C LYS A 116 -10.05 10.80 1.81
N VAL A 117 -9.97 11.00 0.49
CA VAL A 117 -10.72 10.18 -0.46
C VAL A 117 -9.92 8.94 -0.86
N VAL A 118 -10.53 7.76 -0.67
CA VAL A 118 -10.02 6.48 -1.15
C VAL A 118 -10.97 5.94 -2.22
N ALA A 119 -10.48 5.78 -3.44
CA ALA A 119 -11.26 5.20 -4.54
C ALA A 119 -11.33 3.67 -4.36
N HIS A 120 -12.53 3.14 -4.10
CA HIS A 120 -12.79 1.72 -3.88
C HIS A 120 -12.59 0.93 -5.17
N ARG A 121 -11.63 0.00 -5.18
CA ARG A 121 -11.21 -0.80 -6.35
C ARG A 121 -10.72 0.05 -7.52
N GLY A 122 -10.18 1.24 -7.23
CA GLY A 122 -9.86 2.28 -8.22
C GLY A 122 -11.06 3.15 -8.61
N ALA A 123 -10.85 4.12 -9.50
CA ALA A 123 -11.94 4.91 -10.07
C ALA A 123 -12.50 4.18 -11.29
N TRP A 124 -13.49 3.32 -11.08
CA TRP A 124 -14.01 2.41 -12.13
C TRP A 124 -15.43 2.74 -12.57
N LYS A 125 -16.23 3.40 -11.74
CA LYS A 125 -17.69 3.49 -11.93
C LYS A 125 -18.09 4.35 -13.14
N HIS A 126 -17.42 5.49 -13.30
CA HIS A 126 -17.65 6.46 -14.39
C HIS A 126 -16.49 6.54 -15.38
N HIS A 127 -15.61 5.54 -15.36
CA HIS A 127 -14.41 5.48 -16.18
C HIS A 127 -14.37 4.16 -16.97
N GLU A 128 -13.42 4.09 -17.89
CA GLU A 128 -13.28 2.94 -18.77
C GLU A 128 -12.73 1.71 -18.01
N GLY A 129 -12.01 1.89 -16.91
CA GLY A 129 -11.40 0.80 -16.13
C GLY A 129 -12.41 -0.15 -15.48
N SER A 130 -12.02 -1.40 -15.29
CA SER A 130 -12.74 -2.34 -14.41
C SER A 130 -12.40 -2.07 -12.94
N GLN A 131 -13.21 -2.59 -12.01
CA GLN A 131 -12.77 -2.75 -10.62
C GLN A 131 -11.44 -3.52 -10.58
N ASN A 132 -10.54 -3.14 -9.67
CA ASN A 132 -9.26 -3.85 -9.44
C ASN A 132 -8.38 -3.96 -10.71
N SER A 133 -8.40 -2.92 -11.55
CA SER A 133 -7.65 -2.89 -12.81
C SER A 133 -6.54 -1.82 -12.76
N LEU A 134 -5.54 -1.91 -13.65
CA LEU A 134 -4.49 -0.90 -13.69
C LEU A 134 -5.05 0.45 -14.19
N THR A 135 -6.01 0.40 -15.12
CA THR A 135 -6.69 1.60 -15.61
C THR A 135 -7.47 2.32 -14.51
N SER A 136 -8.29 1.62 -13.71
CA SER A 136 -9.04 2.28 -12.62
C SER A 136 -8.13 2.85 -11.54
N PHE A 137 -6.98 2.22 -11.26
CA PHE A 137 -5.94 2.81 -10.43
C PHE A 137 -5.37 4.10 -11.02
N ARG A 138 -4.99 4.10 -12.31
CA ARG A 138 -4.50 5.31 -12.98
C ARG A 138 -5.53 6.42 -12.96
N ASP A 139 -6.80 6.10 -13.12
CA ASP A 139 -7.87 7.10 -13.10
C ASP A 139 -8.05 7.68 -11.69
N ALA A 140 -7.95 6.87 -10.62
CA ALA A 140 -7.92 7.38 -9.25
C ALA A 140 -6.73 8.34 -8.99
N VAL A 141 -5.56 8.02 -9.55
CA VAL A 141 -4.37 8.89 -9.50
C VAL A 141 -4.62 10.21 -10.23
N LYS A 142 -5.19 10.17 -11.44
CA LYS A 142 -5.51 11.36 -12.24
C LYS A 142 -6.54 12.26 -11.57
N LEU A 143 -7.56 11.67 -10.94
CA LEU A 143 -8.56 12.40 -10.16
C LEU A 143 -7.96 13.10 -8.93
N GLY A 144 -6.80 12.62 -8.46
CA GLY A 144 -6.13 13.17 -7.28
C GLY A 144 -6.68 12.60 -5.97
N CYS A 145 -7.11 11.34 -5.96
CA CYS A 145 -7.48 10.66 -4.73
C CYS A 145 -6.28 10.58 -3.77
N GLU A 146 -6.52 10.50 -2.46
CA GLU A 146 -5.46 10.23 -1.48
C GLU A 146 -5.07 8.76 -1.49
N GLY A 147 -6.03 7.85 -1.69
CA GLY A 147 -5.79 6.44 -1.87
C GLY A 147 -6.56 5.85 -3.04
N SER A 148 -6.07 4.73 -3.55
CA SER A 148 -6.80 3.81 -4.39
C SER A 148 -6.75 2.44 -3.71
N GLU A 149 -7.92 1.92 -3.38
CA GLU A 149 -8.07 0.60 -2.80
C GLU A 149 -8.10 -0.48 -3.89
N PHE A 150 -7.63 -1.67 -3.53
CA PHE A 150 -7.67 -2.85 -4.37
C PHE A 150 -7.54 -4.13 -3.53
N ASP A 151 -8.15 -5.20 -4.03
CA ASP A 151 -8.26 -6.50 -3.38
C ASP A 151 -7.26 -7.52 -3.93
N VAL A 152 -6.61 -8.30 -3.07
CA VAL A 152 -5.72 -9.40 -3.49
C VAL A 152 -6.10 -10.76 -2.94
N TRP A 153 -5.98 -11.78 -3.79
CA TRP A 153 -6.08 -13.20 -3.46
C TRP A 153 -4.80 -13.94 -3.86
N LEU A 154 -4.56 -15.11 -3.28
CA LEU A 154 -3.43 -15.98 -3.65
C LEU A 154 -3.87 -17.02 -4.69
N SER A 155 -3.29 -17.00 -5.89
CA SER A 155 -3.52 -18.03 -6.92
C SER A 155 -3.08 -19.42 -6.45
N SER A 156 -3.50 -20.49 -7.14
CA SER A 156 -3.14 -21.86 -6.73
C SER A 156 -1.64 -22.13 -6.74
N ASP A 157 -0.87 -21.40 -7.55
CA ASP A 157 0.59 -21.43 -7.65
C ASP A 157 1.31 -20.36 -6.81
N GLY A 158 0.60 -19.70 -5.88
CA GLY A 158 1.21 -18.84 -4.87
C GLY A 158 1.51 -17.40 -5.31
N VAL A 159 0.91 -16.94 -6.42
CA VAL A 159 1.08 -15.58 -6.93
C VAL A 159 -0.10 -14.70 -6.51
N PRO A 160 0.12 -13.57 -5.82
CA PRO A 160 -0.96 -12.66 -5.49
C PRO A 160 -1.54 -11.98 -6.74
N VAL A 161 -2.87 -12.01 -6.89
CA VAL A 161 -3.62 -11.45 -8.03
C VAL A 161 -4.75 -10.56 -7.56
N LEU A 162 -5.14 -9.59 -8.39
CA LEU A 162 -6.18 -8.63 -8.08
C LEU A 162 -7.58 -9.17 -8.42
N SER A 163 -8.46 -9.23 -7.42
CA SER A 163 -9.88 -9.57 -7.60
C SER A 163 -10.63 -9.26 -6.32
N HIS A 164 -11.83 -8.67 -6.42
CA HIS A 164 -12.67 -8.51 -5.22
C HIS A 164 -13.24 -9.86 -4.79
N ASP A 165 -13.82 -10.58 -5.74
CA ASP A 165 -14.50 -11.83 -5.48
C ASP A 165 -13.51 -13.01 -5.51
N PRO A 166 -13.83 -14.11 -4.81
CA PRO A 166 -13.02 -15.35 -4.86
C PRO A 166 -13.02 -16.02 -6.25
N GLU A 167 -13.87 -15.55 -7.16
CA GLU A 167 -14.08 -16.07 -8.49
C GLU A 167 -14.11 -14.90 -9.47
N ILE A 168 -13.41 -15.05 -10.60
CA ILE A 168 -13.36 -14.04 -11.66
C ILE A 168 -13.31 -14.75 -13.02
N GLY A 169 -14.16 -14.32 -13.96
CA GLY A 169 -14.25 -14.92 -15.30
C GLY A 169 -14.55 -16.43 -15.29
N GLY A 170 -15.37 -16.90 -14.35
CA GLY A 170 -15.71 -18.33 -14.19
C GLY A 170 -14.58 -19.18 -13.58
N LYS A 171 -13.56 -18.56 -12.99
CA LYS A 171 -12.41 -19.24 -12.37
C LYS A 171 -12.31 -18.88 -10.90
N LYS A 172 -12.26 -19.88 -10.04
CA LYS A 172 -11.95 -19.68 -8.61
C LYS A 172 -10.47 -19.35 -8.47
N VAL A 173 -10.16 -18.21 -7.86
CA VAL A 173 -8.80 -17.66 -7.81
C VAL A 173 -7.85 -18.62 -7.09
N GLU A 174 -8.23 -19.13 -5.92
CA GLU A 174 -7.36 -19.99 -5.10
C GLU A 174 -7.16 -21.41 -5.68
N GLU A 175 -7.94 -21.81 -6.68
CA GLU A 175 -7.84 -23.10 -7.37
C GLU A 175 -7.18 -22.99 -8.75
N THR A 176 -6.90 -21.77 -9.22
CA THR A 176 -6.45 -21.50 -10.60
C THR A 176 -5.03 -20.91 -10.61
N PRO A 177 -4.11 -21.40 -11.47
CA PRO A 177 -2.77 -20.83 -11.57
C PRO A 177 -2.81 -19.46 -12.26
N VAL A 178 -1.85 -18.59 -11.94
CA VAL A 178 -1.84 -17.20 -12.42
C VAL A 178 -1.89 -17.08 -13.94
N ALA A 179 -1.25 -18.02 -14.66
CA ALA A 179 -1.24 -18.04 -16.12
C ALA A 179 -2.64 -18.16 -16.74
N GLU A 180 -3.57 -18.85 -16.08
CA GLU A 180 -4.97 -18.97 -16.53
C GLU A 180 -5.83 -17.80 -16.06
N LEU A 181 -5.55 -17.24 -14.87
CA LEU A 181 -6.23 -16.04 -14.37
C LEU A 181 -5.94 -14.82 -15.25
N LYS A 182 -4.69 -14.69 -15.73
CA LYS A 182 -4.28 -13.63 -16.67
C LYS A 182 -4.88 -13.75 -18.08
N LYS A 183 -5.68 -14.78 -18.36
CA LYS A 183 -6.47 -14.87 -19.60
C LYS A 183 -7.89 -14.31 -19.44
N VAL A 184 -8.30 -13.99 -18.22
CA VAL A 184 -9.60 -13.38 -17.97
C VAL A 184 -9.55 -11.92 -18.38
N GLU A 185 -10.32 -11.58 -19.42
CA GLU A 185 -10.42 -10.23 -19.94
C GLU A 185 -11.23 -9.33 -18.99
N LEU A 186 -10.72 -8.12 -18.80
CA LEU A 186 -11.37 -6.99 -18.17
C LEU A 186 -11.77 -5.97 -19.25
N LYS A 187 -12.38 -4.86 -18.85
CA LYS A 187 -12.67 -3.77 -19.78
C LYS A 187 -11.38 -3.25 -20.44
N ASN A 188 -11.52 -2.68 -21.64
CA ASN A 188 -10.45 -2.10 -22.46
C ASN A 188 -9.30 -3.05 -22.82
N GLY A 189 -9.55 -4.36 -22.82
CA GLY A 189 -8.53 -5.35 -23.14
C GLY A 189 -7.45 -5.51 -22.06
N GLU A 190 -7.67 -4.97 -20.84
CA GLU A 190 -6.88 -5.40 -19.69
C GLU A 190 -7.21 -6.84 -19.33
N VAL A 191 -6.34 -7.46 -18.55
CA VAL A 191 -6.56 -8.77 -17.94
C VAL A 191 -6.37 -8.65 -16.44
N VAL A 192 -6.78 -9.66 -15.69
CA VAL A 192 -6.57 -9.73 -14.23
C VAL A 192 -5.10 -9.41 -13.87
N PRO A 193 -4.82 -8.30 -13.18
CA PRO A 193 -3.46 -7.93 -12.82
C PRO A 193 -2.89 -8.83 -11.73
N THR A 194 -1.59 -9.06 -11.74
CA THR A 194 -0.89 -9.51 -10.54
C THR A 194 -0.65 -8.34 -9.59
N PHE A 195 -0.46 -8.62 -8.30
CA PHE A 195 -0.07 -7.58 -7.35
C PHE A 195 1.28 -6.94 -7.72
N GLU A 196 2.22 -7.71 -8.28
CA GLU A 196 3.50 -7.17 -8.76
C GLU A 196 3.29 -6.13 -9.87
N GLU A 197 2.40 -6.41 -10.83
CA GLU A 197 2.08 -5.47 -11.92
C GLU A 197 1.46 -4.18 -11.36
N PHE A 198 0.60 -4.32 -10.34
CA PHE A 198 0.02 -3.17 -9.64
C PHE A 198 1.07 -2.35 -8.89
N ILE A 199 2.00 -2.97 -8.16
CA ILE A 199 3.12 -2.27 -7.49
C ILE A 199 3.93 -1.47 -8.51
N ARG A 200 4.30 -2.09 -9.64
CA ARG A 200 5.08 -1.43 -10.69
C ARG A 200 4.35 -0.24 -11.31
N GLU A 201 3.02 -0.30 -11.41
CA GLU A 201 2.21 0.84 -11.84
C GLU A 201 2.15 1.92 -10.76
N GLY A 202 1.89 1.54 -9.51
CA GLY A 202 1.77 2.45 -8.37
C GLY A 202 3.04 3.25 -8.09
N MET A 203 4.21 2.65 -8.31
CA MET A 203 5.50 3.33 -8.15
C MET A 203 5.80 4.38 -9.24
N LYS A 204 4.97 4.53 -10.29
CA LYS A 204 5.15 5.57 -11.32
C LYS A 204 4.67 6.97 -10.89
N GLN A 205 4.19 7.10 -9.65
CA GLN A 205 3.63 8.33 -9.10
C GLN A 205 3.94 8.43 -7.60
N ASN A 206 3.67 9.59 -6.98
CA ASN A 206 3.86 9.81 -5.54
C ASN A 206 2.77 10.71 -4.92
N THR A 207 1.56 10.70 -5.49
CA THR A 207 0.39 11.50 -5.09
C THR A 207 -0.73 10.67 -4.47
N THR A 208 -0.84 9.37 -4.79
CA THR A 208 -1.93 8.48 -4.34
C THR A 208 -1.34 7.24 -3.66
N LYS A 209 -1.85 6.88 -2.48
CA LYS A 209 -1.48 5.66 -1.76
C LYS A 209 -2.14 4.42 -2.38
N MET A 210 -1.49 3.28 -2.23
CA MET A 210 -2.01 1.96 -2.55
C MET A 210 -2.63 1.38 -1.28
N VAL A 211 -3.96 1.22 -1.23
CA VAL A 211 -4.68 0.63 -0.08
C VAL A 211 -4.95 -0.84 -0.39
N LEU A 212 -4.12 -1.72 0.14
CA LEU A 212 -4.13 -3.16 -0.15
C LEU A 212 -5.09 -3.90 0.77
N GLU A 213 -6.19 -4.43 0.23
CA GLU A 213 -7.02 -5.41 0.92
C GLU A 213 -6.48 -6.82 0.74
N LEU A 214 -6.01 -7.43 1.83
CA LEU A 214 -5.64 -8.85 1.85
C LEU A 214 -6.87 -9.71 2.15
N LYS A 215 -7.36 -10.42 1.14
CA LYS A 215 -8.60 -11.19 1.27
C LYS A 215 -8.42 -12.43 2.14
N PRO A 216 -9.34 -12.70 3.09
CA PRO A 216 -9.33 -13.96 3.82
C PRO A 216 -9.47 -15.14 2.87
N SER A 217 -8.59 -16.13 3.02
CA SER A 217 -8.68 -17.35 2.21
C SER A 217 -9.95 -18.14 2.54
N ARG A 218 -10.56 -18.72 1.51
CA ARG A 218 -11.70 -19.64 1.66
C ARG A 218 -11.27 -21.09 1.88
N VAL A 219 -9.97 -21.38 1.71
CA VAL A 219 -9.41 -22.72 1.89
C VAL A 219 -9.00 -22.94 3.35
N SER A 220 -8.18 -22.06 3.92
CA SER A 220 -7.75 -22.16 5.32
C SER A 220 -7.14 -20.86 5.84
N LYS A 221 -7.08 -20.71 7.17
CA LYS A 221 -6.40 -19.56 7.80
C LYS A 221 -4.92 -19.50 7.40
N GLU A 222 -4.24 -20.63 7.36
CA GLU A 222 -2.82 -20.72 6.99
C GLU A 222 -2.58 -20.19 5.58
N ARG A 223 -3.51 -20.42 4.65
CA ARG A 223 -3.41 -19.87 3.30
C ARG A 223 -3.62 -18.35 3.28
N GLY A 224 -4.48 -17.81 4.14
CA GLY A 224 -4.56 -16.36 4.38
C GLY A 224 -3.25 -15.78 4.92
N GLN A 225 -2.56 -16.51 5.81
CA GLN A 225 -1.23 -16.14 6.31
C GLN A 225 -0.15 -16.20 5.21
N GLN A 226 -0.25 -17.14 4.27
CA GLN A 226 0.63 -17.23 3.11
C GLN A 226 0.44 -16.04 2.16
N LEU A 227 -0.81 -15.62 1.91
CA LEU A 227 -1.09 -14.39 1.15
C LEU A 227 -0.41 -13.18 1.78
N ALA A 228 -0.58 -12.99 3.09
CA ALA A 228 0.06 -11.90 3.81
C ALA A 228 1.59 -11.92 3.67
N GLN A 229 2.20 -13.09 3.80
CA GLN A 229 3.64 -13.24 3.62
C GLN A 229 4.07 -12.90 2.19
N ALA A 230 3.40 -13.44 1.17
CA ALA A 230 3.72 -13.22 -0.24
C ALA A 230 3.61 -11.74 -0.64
N CYS A 231 2.56 -11.04 -0.18
CA CYS A 231 2.40 -9.61 -0.42
C CYS A 231 3.50 -8.79 0.27
N MET A 232 3.82 -9.09 1.53
CA MET A 232 4.88 -8.36 2.26
C MET A 232 6.27 -8.60 1.68
N ASP A 233 6.54 -9.81 1.16
CA ASP A 233 7.80 -10.12 0.47
C ASP A 233 7.93 -9.34 -0.84
N LEU A 234 6.86 -9.23 -1.64
CA LEU A 234 6.84 -8.38 -2.83
C LEU A 234 7.05 -6.91 -2.49
N ILE A 235 6.37 -6.39 -1.47
CA ILE A 235 6.51 -4.99 -1.05
C ILE A 235 7.95 -4.66 -0.68
N ARG A 236 8.61 -5.53 0.09
CA ARG A 236 10.02 -5.38 0.46
C ARG A 236 10.96 -5.56 -0.75
N GLN A 237 10.68 -6.51 -1.64
CA GLN A 237 11.47 -6.72 -2.86
C GLN A 237 11.50 -5.45 -3.71
N TYR A 238 10.34 -4.82 -3.89
CA TYR A 238 10.18 -3.58 -4.66
C TYR A 238 10.48 -2.30 -3.85
N LYS A 239 10.66 -2.42 -2.52
CA LYS A 239 10.90 -1.30 -1.60
C LYS A 239 9.80 -0.24 -1.68
N CYS A 240 8.54 -0.68 -1.78
CA CYS A 240 7.39 0.19 -2.01
C CYS A 240 6.59 0.52 -0.73
N GLU A 241 7.14 0.27 0.45
CA GLU A 241 6.52 0.54 1.76
C GLU A 241 6.01 1.98 1.86
N GLY A 242 6.70 2.94 1.23
CA GLY A 242 6.30 4.35 1.18
C GLY A 242 4.96 4.62 0.50
N TRP A 243 4.40 3.68 -0.26
CA TRP A 243 3.10 3.81 -0.93
C TRP A 243 1.96 3.07 -0.24
N MET A 244 2.26 2.14 0.66
CA MET A 244 1.30 1.14 1.12
C MET A 244 0.49 1.57 2.35
N LEU A 245 -0.80 1.27 2.32
CA LEU A 245 -1.69 1.09 3.46
C LEU A 245 -2.31 -0.31 3.33
N TYR A 246 -2.72 -0.92 4.45
CA TYR A 246 -3.16 -2.33 4.47
C TYR A 246 -4.51 -2.45 5.15
N ILE A 247 -5.40 -3.28 4.61
CA ILE A 247 -6.70 -3.60 5.20
C ILE A 247 -7.00 -5.10 5.08
N SER A 248 -7.77 -5.66 6.02
CA SER A 248 -8.30 -7.03 5.92
C SER A 248 -9.50 -7.26 6.84
N PHE A 249 -10.40 -8.16 6.42
CA PHE A 249 -11.48 -8.69 7.25
C PHE A 249 -11.01 -9.78 8.23
N ASP A 250 -9.83 -10.38 7.98
CA ASP A 250 -9.25 -11.38 8.88
C ASP A 250 -8.28 -10.71 9.85
N TYR A 251 -8.63 -10.73 11.13
CA TYR A 251 -7.83 -10.10 12.17
C TYR A 251 -6.45 -10.77 12.34
N ASP A 252 -6.36 -12.08 12.07
CA ASP A 252 -5.10 -12.82 12.13
C ASP A 252 -4.17 -12.38 10.97
N ILE A 253 -4.73 -12.01 9.80
CA ILE A 253 -3.96 -11.40 8.70
C ILE A 253 -3.44 -10.02 9.13
N CYS A 254 -4.27 -9.19 9.75
CA CYS A 254 -3.81 -7.88 10.23
C CYS A 254 -2.65 -8.00 11.23
N LYS A 255 -2.76 -8.94 12.19
CA LYS A 255 -1.69 -9.21 13.17
C LYS A 255 -0.42 -9.76 12.51
N LYS A 256 -0.55 -10.57 11.45
CA LYS A 256 0.59 -11.06 10.66
C LYS A 256 1.35 -9.93 9.98
N VAL A 257 0.65 -8.96 9.38
CA VAL A 257 1.27 -7.79 8.78
C VAL A 257 2.03 -6.98 9.85
N VAL A 258 1.40 -6.70 11.00
CA VAL A 258 2.06 -6.01 12.13
C VAL A 258 3.29 -6.79 12.67
N ALA A 259 3.23 -8.13 12.67
CA ALA A 259 4.37 -8.95 13.09
C ALA A 259 5.54 -8.89 12.10
N ILE A 260 5.26 -8.79 10.80
CA ILE A 260 6.29 -8.65 9.75
C ILE A 260 6.88 -7.24 9.73
N ASP A 261 6.02 -6.22 9.83
CA ASP A 261 6.39 -4.81 9.89
C ASP A 261 5.55 -4.07 10.95
N PRO A 262 6.12 -3.84 12.15
CA PRO A 262 5.46 -3.11 13.23
C PRO A 262 5.16 -1.63 12.93
N HIS A 263 5.64 -1.11 11.80
CA HIS A 263 5.39 0.25 11.34
C HIS A 263 4.39 0.31 10.17
N ALA A 264 3.91 -0.83 9.70
CA ALA A 264 2.86 -0.91 8.70
C ALA A 264 1.57 -0.26 9.21
N LYS A 265 0.94 0.53 8.34
CA LYS A 265 -0.34 1.17 8.61
C LYS A 265 -1.49 0.23 8.23
N VAL A 266 -1.81 -0.68 9.15
CA VAL A 266 -2.84 -1.72 8.96
C VAL A 266 -4.15 -1.31 9.63
N ALA A 267 -5.27 -1.41 8.92
CA ALA A 267 -6.60 -1.20 9.47
C ALA A 267 -7.48 -2.45 9.35
N TYR A 268 -8.36 -2.66 10.32
CA TYR A 268 -9.25 -3.83 10.36
C TYR A 268 -10.62 -3.54 9.75
N LEU A 269 -11.22 -4.48 9.00
CA LEU A 269 -12.45 -4.23 8.20
C LEU A 269 -13.78 -4.65 8.86
N ASN A 270 -13.77 -5.69 9.71
CA ASN A 270 -15.00 -6.46 9.97
C ASN A 270 -15.99 -5.80 10.96
N GLY A 271 -15.52 -4.91 11.83
CA GLY A 271 -16.39 -4.05 12.64
C GLY A 271 -16.64 -4.49 14.09
N GLU A 272 -16.12 -5.63 14.54
CA GLU A 272 -16.39 -6.15 15.89
C GLU A 272 -15.33 -5.79 16.95
N LYS A 273 -14.25 -5.08 16.57
CA LYS A 273 -13.20 -4.64 17.49
C LYS A 273 -13.37 -3.19 17.89
N SER A 274 -13.24 -2.91 19.18
CA SER A 274 -13.22 -1.53 19.68
C SER A 274 -11.88 -0.84 19.34
N PRO A 275 -11.84 0.50 19.26
CA PRO A 275 -10.58 1.23 19.11
C PRO A 275 -9.53 0.91 20.19
N ALA A 276 -9.98 0.58 21.41
CA ALA A 276 -9.07 0.18 22.49
C ALA A 276 -8.37 -1.16 22.21
N GLU A 277 -9.11 -2.16 21.71
CA GLU A 277 -8.55 -3.46 21.32
C GLU A 277 -7.57 -3.32 20.15
N LEU A 278 -7.93 -2.53 19.13
CA LEU A 278 -7.06 -2.27 17.97
C LEU A 278 -5.74 -1.63 18.40
N ALA A 279 -5.80 -0.61 19.27
CA ALA A 279 -4.61 0.05 19.80
C ALA A 279 -3.72 -0.90 20.62
N ALA A 280 -4.32 -1.81 21.41
CA ALA A 280 -3.58 -2.79 22.21
C ALA A 280 -2.78 -3.77 21.34
N ASP A 281 -3.34 -4.16 20.18
CA ASP A 281 -2.69 -5.02 19.19
C ASP A 281 -1.82 -4.24 18.17
N LYS A 282 -1.65 -2.91 18.37
CA LYS A 282 -0.88 -2.02 17.48
C LYS A 282 -1.42 -1.95 16.04
N ILE A 283 -2.72 -2.17 15.87
CA ILE A 283 -3.42 -1.97 14.61
C ILE A 283 -3.66 -0.46 14.43
N TRP A 284 -3.23 0.09 13.30
CA TRP A 284 -3.17 1.53 13.04
C TRP A 284 -4.55 2.20 12.97
N GLY A 285 -5.55 1.46 12.51
CA GLY A 285 -6.89 1.98 12.26
C GLY A 285 -7.96 0.92 12.22
N PHE A 286 -9.18 1.37 11.96
CA PHE A 286 -10.21 0.54 11.37
C PHE A 286 -10.67 1.13 10.05
N ASP A 287 -11.21 0.27 9.21
CA ASP A 287 -11.94 0.63 8.01
C ASP A 287 -13.30 -0.06 8.09
N TYR A 288 -14.30 0.54 8.72
CA TYR A 288 -15.53 -0.18 9.05
C TYR A 288 -16.67 0.14 8.11
N ASN A 289 -17.55 -0.83 7.91
CA ASN A 289 -18.74 -0.61 7.11
C ASN A 289 -19.59 0.51 7.73
N TRP A 290 -20.12 1.40 6.92
CA TRP A 290 -20.96 2.51 7.39
C TRP A 290 -22.11 2.06 8.29
N LYS A 291 -22.67 0.86 8.07
CA LYS A 291 -23.73 0.28 8.92
C LYS A 291 -23.27 -0.07 10.33
N VAL A 292 -21.97 -0.33 10.53
CA VAL A 292 -21.39 -0.53 11.86
C VAL A 292 -21.23 0.82 12.54
N ILE A 293 -20.76 1.83 11.81
CA ILE A 293 -20.56 3.19 12.32
C ILE A 293 -21.89 3.83 12.73
N ASP A 294 -22.94 3.70 11.92
CA ASP A 294 -24.25 4.29 12.20
C ASP A 294 -24.94 3.73 13.46
N LYS A 295 -24.50 2.57 13.98
CA LYS A 295 -25.02 2.03 15.24
C LYS A 295 -24.55 2.84 16.45
N ASP A 296 -23.32 3.36 16.41
CA ASP A 296 -22.76 4.16 17.48
C ASP A 296 -21.66 5.13 17.00
N MET A 297 -22.07 6.37 16.71
CA MET A 297 -21.17 7.46 16.34
C MET A 297 -20.20 7.87 17.47
N ASN A 298 -20.35 7.36 18.70
CA ASN A 298 -19.36 7.59 19.76
C ASN A 298 -18.01 6.94 19.44
N ILE A 299 -17.96 5.98 18.50
CA ILE A 299 -16.71 5.34 18.05
C ILE A 299 -15.66 6.36 17.58
N PHE A 300 -16.05 7.50 17.02
CA PHE A 300 -15.12 8.57 16.63
C PHE A 300 -14.39 9.19 17.85
N LYS A 301 -15.08 9.32 18.99
CA LYS A 301 -14.46 9.83 20.22
C LYS A 301 -13.48 8.81 20.79
N GLU A 302 -13.87 7.53 20.82
CA GLU A 302 -12.98 6.45 21.27
C GLU A 302 -11.77 6.29 20.35
N ALA A 303 -11.94 6.39 19.03
CA ALA A 303 -10.85 6.35 18.07
C ALA A 303 -9.82 7.49 18.33
N ARG A 304 -10.29 8.73 18.52
CA ARG A 304 -9.42 9.86 18.88
C ARG A 304 -8.68 9.64 20.20
N LYS A 305 -9.37 9.15 21.23
CA LYS A 305 -8.79 8.84 22.55
C LYS A 305 -7.69 7.79 22.46
N HIS A 306 -7.89 6.76 21.64
CA HIS A 306 -6.94 5.66 21.46
C HIS A 306 -5.94 5.89 20.32
N LYS A 307 -6.00 7.03 19.62
CA LYS A 307 -5.16 7.39 18.46
C LYS A 307 -5.26 6.37 17.31
N VAL A 308 -6.46 5.84 17.10
CA VAL A 308 -6.79 4.90 16.03
C VAL A 308 -7.36 5.69 14.85
N THR A 309 -6.86 5.40 13.65
CA THR A 309 -7.33 6.00 12.40
C THR A 309 -8.73 5.50 12.04
N VAL A 310 -9.59 6.37 11.52
CA VAL A 310 -10.97 6.09 11.13
C VAL A 310 -11.13 6.13 9.60
N ASN A 311 -11.27 4.97 8.97
CA ASN A 311 -11.79 4.84 7.60
C ASN A 311 -13.19 4.20 7.61
N ILE A 312 -14.00 4.51 6.61
CA ILE A 312 -15.39 4.04 6.50
C ILE A 312 -15.67 3.64 5.06
N TRP A 313 -16.26 2.46 4.87
CA TRP A 313 -16.58 1.92 3.56
C TRP A 313 -18.02 1.35 3.46
N THR A 314 -18.58 1.11 2.29
CA THR A 314 -18.35 1.92 1.08
C THR A 314 -19.36 3.08 1.15
N VAL A 315 -18.87 4.31 1.27
CA VAL A 315 -19.71 5.50 1.49
C VAL A 315 -20.02 6.16 0.15
N ASN A 316 -21.18 5.84 -0.42
CA ASN A 316 -21.57 6.31 -1.77
C ASN A 316 -22.59 7.45 -1.76
N GLN A 317 -23.25 7.71 -0.62
CA GLN A 317 -24.29 8.72 -0.52
C GLN A 317 -23.71 10.06 -0.04
N PRO A 318 -23.94 11.18 -0.74
CA PRO A 318 -23.34 12.47 -0.39
C PRO A 318 -23.71 12.95 1.02
N GLY A 319 -24.93 12.68 1.48
CA GLY A 319 -25.32 12.99 2.87
C GLY A 319 -24.57 12.19 3.93
N GLN A 320 -24.20 10.94 3.63
CA GLN A 320 -23.36 10.12 4.51
C GLN A 320 -21.91 10.62 4.50
N MET A 321 -21.39 11.02 3.33
CA MET A 321 -20.06 11.64 3.22
C MET A 321 -19.97 12.88 4.11
N ASP A 322 -20.93 13.81 4.01
CA ASP A 322 -20.98 15.03 4.83
C ASP A 322 -21.01 14.70 6.34
N THR A 323 -21.81 13.69 6.70
CA THR A 323 -21.96 13.23 8.09
C THR A 323 -20.63 12.75 8.67
N TYR A 324 -19.94 11.86 7.96
CA TYR A 324 -18.70 11.26 8.45
C TYR A 324 -17.50 12.20 8.39
N LEU A 325 -17.42 13.06 7.36
CA LEU A 325 -16.40 14.11 7.30
C LEU A 325 -16.52 15.06 8.49
N LYS A 326 -17.75 15.48 8.83
CA LYS A 326 -18.02 16.33 10.00
C LYS A 326 -17.74 15.63 11.33
N ALA A 327 -17.98 14.31 11.42
CA ALA A 327 -17.67 13.52 12.61
C ALA A 327 -16.15 13.36 12.84
N GLY A 328 -15.35 13.61 11.79
CA GLY A 328 -13.90 13.58 11.83
C GLY A 328 -13.31 12.27 11.31
N ALA A 329 -13.93 11.67 10.28
CA ALA A 329 -13.31 10.56 9.56
C ALA A 329 -11.94 11.01 8.99
N ASP A 330 -10.96 10.12 9.05
CA ASP A 330 -9.65 10.32 8.44
C ASP A 330 -9.69 9.96 6.95
N PHE A 331 -10.51 8.97 6.59
CA PHE A 331 -10.70 8.51 5.22
C PHE A 331 -12.16 8.14 4.94
N LEU A 332 -12.54 8.20 3.66
CA LEU A 332 -13.76 7.62 3.11
C LEU A 332 -13.42 6.76 1.90
N THR A 333 -13.72 5.47 1.98
CA THR A 333 -13.66 4.54 0.84
C THR A 333 -14.99 4.58 0.08
N THR A 334 -14.96 4.89 -1.22
CA THR A 334 -16.17 5.16 -2.02
C THR A 334 -16.04 4.67 -3.47
N ASP A 335 -17.17 4.28 -4.07
CA ASP A 335 -17.30 4.05 -5.52
C ASP A 335 -17.52 5.35 -6.32
N GLU A 336 -17.69 6.48 -5.62
CA GLU A 336 -18.00 7.81 -6.20
C GLU A 336 -16.88 8.82 -5.88
N PRO A 337 -15.61 8.55 -6.23
CA PRO A 337 -14.48 9.38 -5.80
C PRO A 337 -14.56 10.83 -6.30
N GLU A 338 -15.13 11.09 -7.47
CA GLU A 338 -15.33 12.44 -8.01
C GLU A 338 -16.26 13.26 -7.11
N MET A 339 -17.38 12.66 -6.70
CA MET A 339 -18.32 13.30 -5.77
C MET A 339 -17.68 13.53 -4.42
N ALA A 340 -16.97 12.54 -3.87
CA ALA A 340 -16.29 12.68 -2.59
C ALA A 340 -15.21 13.78 -2.64
N LEU A 341 -14.47 13.89 -3.75
CA LEU A 341 -13.49 14.95 -3.97
C LEU A 341 -14.13 16.34 -3.98
N GLU A 342 -15.33 16.51 -4.53
CA GLU A 342 -16.06 17.78 -4.45
C GLU A 342 -16.43 18.19 -3.02
N LYS A 343 -16.68 17.21 -2.14
CA LYS A 343 -17.04 17.44 -0.73
C LYS A 343 -15.87 17.86 0.16
N VAL A 344 -14.63 17.56 -0.25
CA VAL A 344 -13.40 17.79 0.54
C VAL A 344 -12.51 18.90 -0.02
N LYS A 345 -12.98 19.62 -1.04
CA LYS A 345 -12.29 20.77 -1.63
C LYS A 345 -12.19 21.96 -0.68
#